data_AF-A0A6I2UGL0-F1
#
_entry.id   AF-A0A6I2UGL0-F1
#
_cell.length_a   1.000
_cell.length_b   1.000
_cell.length_c   1.000
_cell.angle_alpha   90.00
_cell.angle_beta   90.00
_cell.angle_gamma   90.00
#
_symmetry.space_group_name_H-M   'P 1'
#
loop_
_entity.id
_entity.type
_entity.pdbx_description
1 polymer ?
#
loop_
_entity_poly.entity_id
_entity_poly.type
_entity_poly.pdbx_seq_one_letter_code
_entity_poly.pdbx_strand_id
1 'polypeptide(L)' 'MCEVIERNRAEGRAEGRVEGRTEGRYEILTDMLRDGMNIDTVARIAKMTAEQVMNIGKKAAVL' A
#
# COMPACT_ATOMS: atom_id res chain seq x y z
N MET A 1 -8.79 19.91 -32.21
CA MET A 1 -7.56 19.26 -31.70
C MET A 1 -7.26 19.82 -30.31
N CYS A 2 -7.97 19.39 -29.26
CA CYS A 2 -7.64 19.80 -27.87
C CYS A 2 -8.24 18.91 -26.77
N GLU A 3 -9.21 18.03 -27.05
CA GLU A 3 -9.86 17.25 -25.97
C GLU A 3 -9.05 16.05 -25.47
N VAL A 4 -8.11 15.55 -26.28
CA VAL A 4 -7.35 14.32 -25.97
C VAL A 4 -6.28 14.57 -24.89
N ILE A 5 -5.69 15.76 -24.81
CA ILE A 5 -4.58 16.05 -23.89
C ILE A 5 -5.06 16.18 -22.44
N GLU A 6 -6.23 16.80 -22.23
CA GLU A 6 -6.81 16.97 -20.89
C GLU A 6 -7.18 15.63 -20.24
N ARG A 7 -7.74 14.69 -21.03
CA ARG A 7 -8.13 13.35 -20.53
C ARG A 7 -6.92 12.52 -20.11
N ASN A 8 -5.89 12.46 -20.95
CA ASN A 8 -4.67 11.70 -20.69
C ASN A 8 -3.92 12.18 -19.43
N ARG A 9 -4.00 13.47 -19.11
CA ARG A 9 -3.33 14.06 -17.94
C ARG A 9 -4.08 13.83 -16.62
N ALA A 10 -5.40 13.64 -16.69
CA ALA A 10 -6.24 13.31 -15.55
C ALA A 10 -6.10 11.83 -15.17
N GLU A 11 -6.09 10.93 -16.16
CA GLU A 11 -5.93 9.49 -15.99
C GLU A 11 -4.55 9.14 -15.40
N GLY A 12 -3.46 9.64 -16.00
CA GLY A 12 -2.10 9.38 -15.48
C GLY A 12 -1.83 9.93 -14.06
N ARG A 13 -2.56 10.97 -13.62
CA ARG A 13 -2.47 11.48 -12.24
C ARG A 13 -3.33 10.72 -11.23
N ALA A 14 -4.38 10.04 -11.68
CA ALA A 14 -5.21 9.22 -10.82
C ALA A 14 -4.50 7.88 -10.56
N GLU A 15 -3.99 7.25 -11.62
CA GLU A 15 -3.27 5.98 -11.56
C GLU A 15 -1.98 6.10 -10.74
N GLY A 16 -1.11 7.06 -11.05
CA GLY A 16 0.16 7.23 -10.31
C GLY A 16 0.01 7.63 -8.83
N ARG A 17 -1.14 8.20 -8.41
CA ARG A 17 -1.43 8.48 -6.99
C ARG A 17 -2.03 7.29 -6.25
N VAL A 18 -2.78 6.44 -6.96
CA VAL A 18 -3.36 5.24 -6.37
C VAL A 18 -2.26 4.21 -6.19
N GLU A 19 -1.47 3.94 -7.23
CA GLU A 19 -0.34 2.99 -7.19
C GLU A 19 0.69 3.37 -6.13
N GLY A 20 1.18 4.62 -6.13
CA GLY A 20 2.18 5.07 -5.15
C GLY A 20 1.69 5.07 -3.70
N ARG A 21 0.38 5.20 -3.45
CA ARG A 21 -0.18 5.08 -2.08
C ARG A 21 -0.39 3.64 -1.67
N THR A 22 -0.77 2.77 -2.60
CA THR A 22 -0.97 1.35 -2.28
C THR A 22 0.37 0.66 -2.07
N GLU A 23 1.32 0.85 -3.00
CA GLU A 23 2.66 0.25 -2.90
C GLU A 23 3.39 0.76 -1.65
N GLY A 24 3.38 2.07 -1.40
CA GLY A 24 4.02 2.62 -0.20
C GLY A 24 3.42 2.12 1.12
N ARG A 25 2.11 1.83 1.18
CA ARG A 25 1.51 1.23 2.40
C ARG A 25 1.91 -0.22 2.57
N TYR A 26 1.98 -1.00 1.48
CA TYR A 26 2.39 -2.40 1.56
C TYR A 26 3.87 -2.54 1.93
N GLU A 27 4.76 -1.75 1.33
CA GLU A 27 6.20 -1.76 1.65
C GLU A 27 6.44 -1.42 3.12
N ILE A 28 5.83 -0.33 3.61
CA ILE A 28 5.96 0.06 5.03
C ILE A 28 5.46 -1.04 5.96
N LEU A 29 4.32 -1.66 5.66
CA LEU A 29 3.78 -2.77 6.45
C LEU A 29 4.74 -3.97 6.48
N THR A 30 5.34 -4.32 5.34
CA THR A 30 6.27 -5.44 5.25
C THR A 30 7.59 -5.15 5.95
N ASP A 31 8.11 -3.93 5.84
CA ASP A 31 9.34 -3.52 6.52
C ASP A 31 9.14 -3.49 8.05
N MET A 32 8.00 -2.98 8.52
CA MET A 32 7.65 -3.03 9.94
C MET A 32 7.63 -4.46 10.49
N LEU A 33 7.05 -5.41 9.74
CA LEU A 33 7.03 -6.82 10.12
C LEU A 33 8.43 -7.45 10.08
N ARG A 34 9.27 -7.09 9.11
CA ARG A 34 10.69 -7.52 9.03
C ARG A 34 11.52 -7.01 10.20
N ASP A 35 11.27 -5.79 10.63
CA ASP A 35 11.92 -5.17 11.80
C ASP A 35 11.46 -5.80 13.13
N GLY A 36 10.56 -6.80 13.08
CA GLY A 36 10.10 -7.54 14.25
C GLY A 36 8.99 -6.82 15.03
N MET A 37 8.32 -5.80 14.45
CA MET A 37 7.12 -5.27 15.08
C MET A 37 6.02 -6.33 15.13
N ASN A 38 5.25 -6.33 16.22
CA ASN A 38 4.13 -7.23 16.35
C ASN A 38 2.99 -6.86 15.38
N ILE A 39 2.21 -7.88 15.00
CA ILE A 39 1.10 -7.72 14.06
C ILE A 39 0.05 -6.72 14.60
N ASP A 40 -0.22 -6.73 15.91
CA ASP A 40 -1.23 -5.85 16.51
C ASP A 40 -0.87 -4.36 16.44
N THR A 41 0.42 -4.02 16.61
CA THR A 41 0.94 -2.66 16.54
C THR A 41 0.92 -2.17 15.11
N VAL A 42 1.36 -3.01 14.17
CA VAL A 42 1.30 -2.73 12.75
C VAL A 42 -0.16 -2.53 12.30
N ALA A 43 -1.08 -3.39 12.74
CA ALA A 43 -2.51 -3.28 12.49
C ALA A 43 -3.10 -1.97 13.02
N ARG A 44 -2.75 -1.59 14.26
CA ARG A 44 -3.15 -0.32 14.87
C ARG A 44 -2.63 0.90 14.09
N ILE A 45 -1.36 0.90 13.68
CA ILE A 45 -0.73 2.00 12.93
C ILE A 45 -1.35 2.13 11.54
N ALA A 46 -1.49 1.00 10.84
CA ALA A 46 -2.06 0.97 9.49
C ALA A 46 -3.59 1.15 9.47
N LYS A 47 -4.25 1.11 10.64
CA LYS A 47 -5.71 1.08 10.81
C LYS A 47 -6.35 -0.08 10.04
N MET A 48 -5.74 -1.25 10.16
CA MET A 48 -6.15 -2.51 9.54
C MET A 48 -6.42 -3.54 10.64
N THR A 49 -7.03 -4.67 10.28
CA THR A 49 -7.16 -5.80 11.20
C THR A 49 -5.85 -6.60 11.26
N ALA A 50 -5.60 -7.29 12.38
CA ALA A 50 -4.46 -8.19 12.51
C ALA A 50 -4.44 -9.24 11.39
N GLU A 51 -5.60 -9.78 11.00
CA GLU A 51 -5.73 -10.72 9.89
C GLU A 51 -5.30 -10.13 8.54
N GLN A 52 -5.66 -8.87 8.26
CA GLN A 52 -5.22 -8.19 7.04
C GLN A 52 -3.70 -8.02 7.01
N VAL A 53 -3.09 -7.62 8.12
CA VAL A 53 -1.63 -7.49 8.25
C VAL A 53 -0.95 -8.86 8.11
N MET A 54 -1.53 -9.91 8.69
CA MET A 54 -1.00 -11.27 8.59
C MET A 54 -1.04 -11.80 7.15
N ASN A 55 -2.11 -11.51 6.41
CA ASN A 55 -2.21 -11.85 4.99
C ASN A 55 -1.18 -11.09 4.14
N ILE A 56 -0.83 -9.86 4.51
CA ILE A 56 0.22 -9.09 3.85
C ILE A 56 1.59 -9.73 4.12
N GLY A 57 1.89 -10.05 5.38
CA GLY A 57 3.16 -10.70 5.72
C GLY A 57 3.33 -12.06 5.06
N LYS A 58 2.25 -12.87 4.96
CA LYS A 58 2.25 -14.15 4.22
C LYS A 58 2.52 -13.95 2.73
N LYS A 59 1.86 -12.96 2.09
CA LYS A 59 2.08 -12.65 0.66
C LYS A 59 3.50 -12.16 0.39
N ALA A 60 4.07 -11.42 1.33
CA ALA A 60 5.44 -10.91 1.26
C ALA A 60 6.49 -11.90 1.79
N ALA A 61 6.08 -13.10 2.20
CA ALA A 61 6.93 -14.17 2.73
C ALA A 61 7.84 -13.73 3.91
N VAL A 62 7.34 -12.83 4.75
CA VAL A 62 8.05 -12.28 5.94
C VAL A 62 7.47 -12.76 7.27
N LEU A 63 6.40 -13.55 7.21
CA LEU A 63 5.78 -14.28 8.31
C LEU A 63 5.51 -15.72 7.86
#